data_AF-B0X9V5-F1
#
_entry.id   AF-B0X9V5-F1
#
_cell.length_a   1.000
_cell.length_b   1.000
_cell.length_c   1.000
_cell.angle_alpha   90.00
_cell.angle_beta   90.00
_cell.angle_gamma   90.00
#
_symmetry.space_group_name_H-M   'P 1'
#
loop_
_entity.id
_entity.type
_entity.pdbx_description
1 polymer ?
#
loop_
_entity_poly.entity_id
_entity_poly.type
_entity_poly.pdbx_seq_one_letter_code
_entity_poly.pdbx_strand_id
1 'polypeptide(L)'
;MYLGWAYDGVNASVPRNTGPECAGFLTPSQKLVESMILLPLAAIAFKLAIARLKPITFRRNTPFISTPNLQPGTGSGTLGFRSSSISHLASSSNHNLQHHYQRVGPSGHHLEPDHRELLLQQHHHRRSSSVEYCSCHRCAASHHPVAANSAALDGEAPSWAKQALLITMTLTIGVELGFKFATRTVIYILNPCHITTMLQIYLLACNKPKKSTTALFRIQMMYLNGPLLAFMFPETDSRAAALEAAIYWIQHALMVIIPIYLLRTGGVYNMEAVNDYTWNTIAYSASIFYHFVFLQIVAID
;
A
#
# COMPACT_ATOMS: atom_id res chain seq x y z
N MET A 1 -35.70 17.61 -4.29
CA MET A 1 -34.30 17.13 -4.35
C MET A 1 -34.31 15.62 -4.17
N TYR A 2 -33.84 14.85 -5.16
CA TYR A 2 -33.94 13.37 -5.16
C TYR A 2 -33.04 12.68 -4.10
N LEU A 3 -32.15 13.41 -3.42
CA LEU A 3 -31.23 12.91 -2.38
C LEU A 3 -31.48 13.44 -0.96
N GLY A 4 -32.67 13.98 -0.63
CA GLY A 4 -32.93 14.55 0.71
C GLY A 4 -32.55 13.62 1.87
N TRP A 5 -32.79 12.31 1.75
CA TRP A 5 -32.40 11.31 2.76
C TRP A 5 -30.90 11.29 3.10
N ALA A 6 -30.03 11.79 2.23
CA ALA A 6 -28.58 11.86 2.43
C ALA A 6 -28.05 13.23 2.87
N TYR A 7 -28.85 14.30 2.70
CA TYR A 7 -28.46 15.71 2.92
C TYR A 7 -29.29 16.45 3.98
N ASP A 8 -30.50 15.99 4.29
CA ASP A 8 -31.45 16.69 5.19
C ASP A 8 -30.93 16.84 6.62
N GLY A 9 -29.96 16.01 7.00
CA GLY A 9 -29.40 15.95 8.35
C GLY A 9 -28.31 16.96 8.68
N VAL A 10 -27.83 17.71 7.68
CA VAL A 10 -26.63 18.54 7.85
C VAL A 10 -26.94 19.70 8.79
N ASN A 11 -26.15 19.85 9.85
CA ASN A 11 -26.40 20.84 10.88
C ASN A 11 -26.16 22.27 10.36
N ALA A 12 -27.24 23.04 10.17
CA ALA A 12 -27.21 24.43 9.75
C ALA A 12 -26.88 25.44 10.86
N SER A 13 -26.84 25.00 12.14
CA SER A 13 -26.45 25.87 13.25
C SER A 13 -24.93 26.11 13.33
N VAL A 14 -24.13 25.25 12.69
CA VAL A 14 -22.67 25.40 12.63
C VAL A 14 -22.33 26.28 11.42
N PRO A 15 -21.66 27.44 11.62
CA PRO A 15 -21.32 28.34 10.53
C PRO A 15 -20.53 27.63 9.44
N ARG A 16 -20.87 27.89 8.16
CA ARG A 16 -20.22 27.32 6.96
C ARG A 16 -20.31 25.79 6.81
N ASN A 17 -21.10 25.10 7.63
CA ASN A 17 -21.32 23.66 7.50
C ASN A 17 -22.36 23.31 6.41
N THR A 18 -23.28 24.23 6.13
CA THR A 18 -24.25 24.17 5.02
C THR A 18 -24.78 25.58 4.69
N GLY A 19 -25.67 25.68 3.69
CA GLY A 19 -26.32 26.93 3.31
C GLY A 19 -25.51 27.80 2.33
N PRO A 20 -25.99 29.03 2.04
CA PRO A 20 -25.41 29.88 1.01
C PRO A 20 -23.99 30.35 1.31
N GLU A 21 -23.62 30.50 2.59
CA GLU A 21 -22.24 30.81 2.99
C GLU A 21 -21.27 29.67 2.70
N CYS A 22 -21.71 28.42 2.84
CA CYS A 22 -20.94 27.24 2.47
C CYS A 22 -20.83 27.13 0.94
N ALA A 23 -21.96 27.22 0.23
CA ALA A 23 -21.99 27.10 -1.23
C ALA A 23 -21.17 28.21 -1.93
N GLY A 24 -21.23 29.42 -1.38
CA GLY A 24 -20.53 30.62 -1.85
C GLY A 24 -19.12 30.80 -1.27
N PHE A 25 -18.60 29.87 -0.48
CA PHE A 25 -17.27 29.98 0.13
C PHE A 25 -16.15 30.23 -0.91
N LEU A 26 -16.26 29.59 -2.08
CA LEU A 26 -15.41 29.83 -3.25
C LEU A 26 -16.26 30.31 -4.42
N THR A 27 -15.76 31.31 -5.16
CA THR A 27 -16.47 31.83 -6.33
C THR A 27 -16.53 30.78 -7.45
N PRO A 28 -17.59 30.74 -8.28
CA PRO A 28 -17.69 29.78 -9.38
C PRO A 28 -16.53 29.88 -10.38
N SER A 29 -16.02 31.09 -10.63
CA SER A 29 -14.87 31.31 -11.49
C SER A 29 -13.57 30.74 -10.90
N GLN A 30 -13.32 30.90 -9.60
CA GLN A 30 -12.19 30.28 -8.92
C GLN A 30 -12.28 28.75 -8.99
N LYS A 31 -13.45 28.16 -8.66
CA LYS A 31 -13.66 26.71 -8.74
C LYS A 31 -13.36 26.17 -10.14
N LEU A 32 -13.82 26.87 -11.18
CA LEU A 32 -13.58 26.48 -12.57
C LEU A 32 -12.09 26.60 -12.93
N VAL A 33 -11.43 27.72 -12.60
CA VAL A 33 -10.01 27.94 -12.90
C VAL A 33 -9.13 26.92 -12.18
N GLU A 34 -9.34 26.70 -10.88
CA GLU A 34 -8.62 25.68 -10.11
C GLU A 34 -8.80 24.29 -10.71
N SER A 35 -10.03 23.92 -11.07
CA SER A 35 -10.31 22.62 -11.70
C SER A 35 -9.60 22.48 -13.06
N MET A 36 -9.64 23.52 -13.89
CA MET A 36 -9.04 23.54 -15.23
C MET A 36 -7.51 23.50 -15.20
N ILE A 37 -6.88 23.89 -14.08
CA ILE A 37 -5.42 23.85 -13.92
C ILE A 37 -4.99 22.57 -13.20
N LEU A 38 -5.64 22.23 -12.08
CA LEU A 38 -5.24 21.12 -11.22
C LEU A 38 -5.52 19.75 -11.84
N LEU A 39 -6.63 19.58 -12.57
CA LEU A 39 -6.95 18.29 -13.18
C LEU A 39 -5.97 17.89 -14.29
N PRO A 40 -5.60 18.76 -15.25
CA PRO A 40 -4.56 18.44 -16.23
C PRO A 40 -3.20 18.19 -15.58
N LEU A 41 -2.80 19.01 -14.61
CA LEU A 41 -1.54 18.83 -13.90
C LEU A 41 -1.50 17.48 -13.16
N ALA A 42 -2.58 17.13 -12.45
CA ALA A 42 -2.72 15.85 -11.78
C ALA A 42 -2.69 14.68 -12.77
N ALA A 43 -3.32 14.81 -13.95
CA ALA A 43 -3.30 13.80 -15.01
C ALA A 43 -1.90 13.57 -15.57
N ILE A 44 -1.16 14.65 -15.85
CA ILE A 44 0.23 14.57 -16.34
C ILE A 44 1.11 13.93 -15.27
N ALA A 45 1.03 14.41 -14.03
CA ALA A 45 1.79 13.86 -12.90
C ALA A 45 1.48 12.37 -12.68
N PHE A 46 0.21 11.97 -12.74
CA PHE A 46 -0.21 10.58 -12.61
C PHE A 46 0.36 9.71 -13.73
N LYS A 47 0.25 10.15 -14.99
CA LYS A 47 0.79 9.41 -16.14
C LYS A 47 2.31 9.24 -16.04
N LEU A 48 3.03 10.31 -15.70
CA LEU A 48 4.48 10.28 -15.54
C LEU A 48 4.89 9.36 -14.37
N ALA A 49 4.16 9.39 -13.26
CA ALA A 49 4.44 8.55 -12.11
C ALA A 49 4.16 7.07 -12.39
N ILE A 50 3.05 6.74 -13.06
CA ILE A 50 2.73 5.38 -13.49
C ILE A 50 3.80 4.85 -14.46
N ALA A 51 4.30 5.68 -15.38
CA ALA A 51 5.37 5.29 -16.29
C ALA A 51 6.72 5.01 -15.58
N ARG A 52 6.95 5.62 -14.42
CA ARG A 52 8.16 5.41 -13.59
C ARG A 52 7.99 4.32 -12.53
N LEU A 53 6.84 3.66 -12.49
CA LEU A 53 6.50 2.71 -11.44
C LEU A 53 7.38 1.46 -11.53
N LYS A 54 8.16 1.20 -10.48
CA LYS A 54 8.93 -0.04 -10.36
C LYS A 54 8.00 -1.23 -10.10
N PRO A 55 8.31 -2.42 -10.62
CA PRO A 55 7.53 -3.61 -10.33
C PRO A 55 7.49 -3.92 -8.83
N ILE A 56 6.30 -4.22 -8.32
CA ILE A 56 6.14 -4.68 -6.93
C ILE A 56 6.67 -6.12 -6.84
N THR A 57 7.80 -6.28 -6.16
CA THR A 57 8.44 -7.59 -5.91
C THR A 57 8.15 -8.05 -4.49
N PHE A 58 7.89 -9.34 -4.32
CA PHE A 58 7.74 -9.95 -3.00
C PHE A 58 9.06 -10.56 -2.58
N ARG A 59 9.68 -10.00 -1.53
CA ARG A 59 10.79 -10.69 -0.87
C ARG A 59 10.19 -11.87 -0.09
N ARG A 60 10.50 -13.10 -0.50
CA ARG A 60 10.21 -14.29 0.30
C ARG A 60 11.13 -14.25 1.52
N ASN A 61 10.59 -14.29 2.73
CA ASN A 61 11.39 -14.61 3.91
C ASN A 61 11.87 -16.05 3.71
N THR A 62 13.13 -16.25 3.35
CA THR A 62 13.76 -17.57 3.45
C THR A 62 13.72 -17.98 4.92
N PRO A 63 13.23 -19.18 5.28
CA PRO A 63 13.34 -19.66 6.64
C PRO A 63 14.81 -19.60 7.06
N PHE A 64 15.07 -19.08 8.25
CA PHE A 64 16.39 -19.16 8.86
C PHE A 64 16.68 -20.64 9.07
N ILE A 65 17.49 -21.25 8.18
CA ILE A 65 18.03 -22.58 8.45
C ILE A 65 18.95 -22.38 9.65
N SER A 66 18.47 -22.78 10.82
CA SER A 66 19.31 -22.99 11.99
C SER A 66 20.42 -23.95 11.56
N THR A 67 21.65 -23.44 11.45
CA THR A 67 22.82 -24.29 11.25
C THR A 67 22.84 -25.32 12.37
N PRO A 68 22.87 -26.64 12.09
CA PRO A 68 23.03 -27.62 13.14
C PRO A 68 24.34 -27.35 13.87
N ASN A 69 24.23 -27.22 15.18
CA ASN A 69 25.33 -26.96 16.11
C ASN A 69 26.31 -28.14 16.03
N LEU A 70 27.47 -27.97 15.42
CA LEU A 70 28.52 -28.98 15.42
C LEU A 70 29.40 -28.78 16.67
N GLN A 71 29.30 -29.68 17.64
CA GLN A 71 30.20 -29.75 18.81
C GLN A 71 31.64 -30.13 18.37
N PRO A 72 32.71 -29.54 18.94
CA PRO A 72 34.09 -29.88 18.59
C PRO A 72 34.74 -30.93 19.52
N GLY A 73 35.45 -31.89 18.90
CA GLY A 73 36.50 -32.77 19.48
C GLY A 73 36.01 -34.13 19.99
N THR A 74 36.53 -35.29 19.56
CA THR A 74 37.95 -35.66 19.43
C THR A 74 38.25 -36.68 18.30
N GLY A 75 39.31 -36.46 17.51
CA GLY A 75 40.16 -37.56 16.99
C GLY A 75 40.42 -37.66 15.46
N SER A 76 41.57 -37.13 15.03
CA SER A 76 42.44 -37.58 13.92
C SER A 76 42.06 -37.29 12.44
N GLY A 77 42.94 -36.53 11.75
CA GLY A 77 43.22 -36.74 10.31
C GLY A 77 43.06 -35.55 9.36
N THR A 78 44.20 -34.99 8.94
CA THR A 78 44.49 -34.39 7.61
C THR A 78 43.88 -33.04 7.16
N LEU A 79 44.80 -32.08 6.99
CA LEU A 79 44.94 -31.06 5.94
C LEU A 79 43.74 -30.17 5.57
N GLY A 80 43.87 -28.87 5.86
CA GLY A 80 43.08 -27.82 5.20
C GLY A 80 43.25 -26.45 5.85
N PHE A 81 44.18 -25.66 5.34
CA PHE A 81 44.34 -24.23 5.63
C PHE A 81 42.99 -23.49 5.59
N ARG A 82 42.56 -22.84 6.68
CA ARG A 82 41.61 -21.71 6.62
C ARG A 82 41.90 -20.65 7.68
N SER A 83 42.55 -19.58 7.20
CA SER A 83 42.53 -18.23 7.75
C SER A 83 41.16 -17.60 7.53
N SER A 84 40.63 -16.90 8.54
CA SER A 84 39.89 -15.61 8.50
C SER A 84 39.03 -15.50 9.77
N SER A 85 39.44 -14.75 10.79
CA SER A 85 39.46 -13.28 10.89
C SER A 85 38.05 -12.68 11.01
N ILE A 86 37.82 -12.19 12.23
CA ILE A 86 36.89 -11.13 12.64
C ILE A 86 36.98 -9.93 11.68
N SER A 87 35.84 -9.39 11.22
CA SER A 87 35.61 -7.94 11.19
C SER A 87 34.26 -7.53 10.55
N HIS A 88 33.50 -6.76 11.35
CA HIS A 88 32.81 -5.49 11.01
C HIS A 88 31.67 -5.47 9.96
N LEU A 89 30.49 -4.93 10.29
CA LEU A 89 30.17 -3.49 10.23
C LEU A 89 30.63 -2.87 8.88
N ALA A 90 29.70 -2.73 7.94
CA ALA A 90 29.40 -1.45 7.28
C ALA A 90 28.58 -1.62 5.99
N SER A 91 27.82 -0.56 5.74
CA SER A 91 27.55 -0.01 4.41
C SER A 91 26.31 -0.50 3.67
N SER A 92 25.21 0.18 4.01
CA SER A 92 24.32 0.75 3.02
C SER A 92 25.10 1.30 1.82
N SER A 93 25.10 0.56 0.71
CA SER A 93 25.38 1.14 -0.60
C SER A 93 24.63 0.38 -1.68
N ASN A 94 23.50 0.96 -2.10
CA ASN A 94 22.79 0.56 -3.30
C ASN A 94 23.62 1.01 -4.51
N HIS A 95 24.45 0.12 -5.05
CA HIS A 95 24.98 0.28 -6.40
C HIS A 95 24.35 -0.75 -7.33
N ASN A 96 23.50 -0.25 -8.21
CA ASN A 96 22.90 -0.97 -9.32
C ASN A 96 23.91 -0.89 -10.49
N LEU A 97 24.79 -1.87 -10.62
CA LEU A 97 25.72 -1.97 -11.75
C LEU A 97 25.24 -3.09 -12.69
N GLN A 98 24.60 -2.67 -13.78
CA GLN A 98 24.07 -3.54 -14.83
C GLN A 98 25.23 -3.98 -15.75
N HIS A 99 25.81 -5.16 -15.51
CA HIS A 99 26.74 -5.76 -16.48
C HIS A 99 25.95 -6.49 -17.58
N HIS A 100 25.99 -5.95 -18.79
CA HIS A 100 25.62 -6.66 -20.02
C HIS A 100 26.56 -7.85 -20.22
N TYR A 101 26.04 -9.08 -20.16
CA TYR A 101 26.78 -10.27 -20.60
C TYR A 101 26.49 -10.55 -22.07
N GLN A 102 27.47 -10.26 -22.93
CA GLN A 102 27.53 -10.76 -24.30
C GLN A 102 28.21 -12.14 -24.23
N ARG A 103 27.48 -13.19 -24.60
CA ARG A 103 27.98 -14.58 -24.52
C ARG A 103 28.80 -14.89 -25.76
N VAL A 104 30.13 -14.95 -25.62
CA VAL A 104 31.06 -15.35 -26.70
C VAL A 104 31.38 -16.84 -26.53
N GLY A 105 31.10 -17.66 -27.57
CA GLY A 105 31.45 -19.08 -27.60
C GLY A 105 32.90 -19.34 -28.01
N PRO A 106 33.46 -20.55 -27.78
CA PRO A 106 34.89 -20.83 -27.90
C PRO A 106 35.47 -20.85 -29.33
N SER A 107 34.75 -20.37 -30.34
CA SER A 107 35.21 -20.42 -31.75
C SER A 107 34.79 -19.22 -32.61
N GLY A 108 34.44 -18.08 -32.01
CA GLY A 108 34.46 -16.78 -32.70
C GLY A 108 33.46 -16.57 -33.87
N HIS A 109 32.44 -17.41 -34.04
CA HIS A 109 31.38 -17.19 -35.03
C HIS A 109 30.05 -16.77 -34.38
N HIS A 110 29.45 -15.70 -34.93
CA HIS A 110 28.12 -15.21 -34.58
C HIS A 110 27.05 -16.23 -34.99
N LEU A 111 26.23 -16.66 -34.04
CA LEU A 111 25.01 -17.44 -34.30
C LEU A 111 23.81 -16.50 -34.26
N GLU A 112 23.14 -16.36 -35.41
CA GLU A 112 21.86 -15.66 -35.56
C GLU A 112 20.78 -16.39 -34.73
N PRO A 113 19.89 -15.70 -33.99
CA PRO A 113 18.86 -16.36 -33.20
C PRO A 113 17.79 -17.00 -34.10
N ASP A 114 17.47 -18.26 -33.85
CA ASP A 114 16.53 -19.05 -34.64
C ASP A 114 15.10 -18.51 -34.48
N HIS A 115 14.40 -18.29 -35.60
CA HIS A 115 13.10 -17.60 -35.69
C HIS A 115 11.98 -18.25 -34.84
N ARG A 116 12.21 -19.50 -34.41
CA ARG A 116 11.29 -20.31 -33.61
C ARG A 116 11.28 -19.94 -32.12
N GLU A 117 12.36 -19.36 -31.59
CA GLU A 117 12.40 -18.87 -30.19
C GLU A 117 11.61 -17.57 -30.01
N LEU A 118 11.63 -16.67 -31.00
CA LEU A 118 10.89 -15.41 -30.96
C LEU A 118 9.36 -15.61 -30.88
N LEU A 119 8.84 -16.64 -31.55
CA LEU A 119 7.41 -16.95 -31.52
C LEU A 119 6.96 -17.60 -30.20
N LEU A 120 7.83 -18.38 -29.55
CA LEU A 120 7.57 -18.96 -28.22
C LEU A 120 7.60 -17.88 -27.12
N GLN A 121 8.42 -16.85 -27.27
CA GLN A 121 8.53 -15.74 -26.32
C GLN A 121 7.33 -14.78 -26.43
N GLN A 122 6.79 -14.60 -27.63
CA GLN A 122 5.61 -13.75 -27.86
C GLN A 122 4.31 -14.37 -27.29
N HIS A 123 4.20 -15.70 -27.25
CA HIS A 123 3.02 -16.38 -26.68
C HIS A 123 2.98 -16.39 -25.15
N HIS A 124 4.13 -16.38 -24.46
CA HIS A 124 4.17 -16.32 -23.00
C HIS A 124 3.83 -14.94 -22.42
N HIS A 125 3.93 -13.86 -23.20
CA HIS A 125 3.63 -12.52 -22.71
C HIS A 125 2.13 -12.19 -22.59
N ARG A 126 1.22 -13.03 -23.11
CA ARG A 126 -0.21 -12.67 -23.17
C ARG A 126 -1.08 -13.21 -22.04
N ARG A 127 -0.58 -14.05 -21.13
CA ARG A 127 -1.42 -14.59 -20.05
C ARG A 127 -0.63 -15.20 -18.89
N SER A 128 -0.07 -14.39 -18.00
CA SER A 128 0.20 -14.86 -16.64
C SER A 128 0.39 -13.69 -15.68
N SER A 129 -0.60 -13.50 -14.80
CA SER A 129 -0.50 -12.79 -13.53
C SER A 129 0.41 -13.53 -12.54
N SER A 130 1.58 -13.99 -12.99
CA SER A 130 2.57 -14.62 -12.15
C SER A 130 3.37 -13.56 -11.43
N VAL A 131 3.46 -13.75 -10.13
CA VAL A 131 4.37 -13.02 -9.25
C VAL A 131 5.79 -13.32 -9.72
N GLU A 132 6.52 -12.30 -10.17
CA GLU A 132 7.91 -12.45 -10.57
C GLU A 132 8.75 -12.55 -9.29
N TYR A 133 9.14 -13.79 -8.97
CA TYR A 133 10.01 -14.10 -7.85
C TYR A 133 11.47 -13.96 -8.30
N CYS A 134 12.25 -13.14 -7.59
CA CYS A 134 13.68 -13.06 -7.84
C CYS A 134 14.35 -14.30 -7.23
N SER A 135 14.55 -15.34 -8.04
CA SER A 135 15.39 -16.50 -7.67
C SER A 135 16.81 -16.28 -8.20
N CYS A 136 17.78 -16.20 -7.30
CA CYS A 136 19.20 -16.17 -7.68
C CYS A 136 19.61 -17.55 -8.23
N HIS A 137 19.85 -17.64 -9.55
CA HIS A 137 20.27 -18.88 -10.21
C HIS A 137 21.60 -19.45 -9.68
N ARG A 138 22.47 -18.61 -9.09
CA ARG A 138 23.77 -19.04 -8.56
C ARG A 138 23.65 -19.83 -7.24
N CYS A 139 22.54 -19.71 -6.52
CA CYS A 139 22.28 -20.46 -5.28
C CYS A 139 21.47 -21.76 -5.49
N ALA A 140 20.89 -21.97 -6.67
CA ALA A 140 20.04 -23.12 -6.96
C ALA A 140 20.81 -24.42 -7.29
N ALA A 141 22.12 -24.32 -7.55
CA ALA A 141 22.93 -25.44 -8.03
C ALA A 141 23.45 -26.39 -6.93
N SER A 142 23.20 -26.12 -5.65
CA SER A 142 23.80 -26.89 -4.54
C SER A 142 22.82 -27.68 -3.65
N HIS A 143 21.55 -27.84 -4.03
CA HIS A 143 20.60 -28.60 -3.20
C HIS A 143 19.88 -29.68 -4.02
N HIS A 144 20.12 -30.95 -3.64
CA HIS A 144 19.28 -32.08 -3.96
C HIS A 144 17.80 -31.77 -3.63
N PRO A 145 16.82 -32.27 -4.41
CA PRO A 145 15.42 -32.01 -4.16
C PRO A 145 14.95 -32.89 -3.00
N VAL A 146 15.15 -32.45 -1.77
CA VAL A 146 14.32 -32.93 -0.66
C VAL A 146 12.94 -32.34 -0.91
N ALA A 147 11.96 -33.22 -1.09
CA ALA A 147 10.56 -32.87 -1.26
C ALA A 147 10.15 -31.82 -0.24
N ALA A 148 10.13 -30.55 -0.67
CA ALA A 148 9.66 -29.45 0.13
C ALA A 148 8.16 -29.69 0.25
N ASN A 149 7.74 -30.12 1.45
CA ASN A 149 6.33 -30.22 1.81
C ASN A 149 5.61 -28.97 1.30
N SER A 150 4.62 -29.21 0.45
CA SER A 150 3.66 -28.25 -0.10
C SER A 150 2.79 -27.57 0.99
N ALA A 151 3.23 -27.59 2.25
CA ALA A 151 2.51 -27.20 3.46
C ALA A 151 2.75 -25.74 3.88
N ALA A 152 3.30 -24.89 3.00
CA ALA A 152 3.47 -23.45 3.26
C ALA A 152 2.38 -22.58 2.57
N LEU A 153 1.26 -23.19 2.17
CA LEU A 153 0.09 -22.50 1.60
C LEU A 153 -1.11 -22.46 2.55
N ASP A 154 -0.94 -22.88 3.80
CA ASP A 154 -1.98 -22.75 4.81
C ASP A 154 -1.75 -21.46 5.58
N GLY A 155 -2.75 -20.58 5.50
CA GLY A 155 -2.71 -19.24 6.07
C GLY A 155 -2.37 -19.29 7.54
N GLU A 156 -1.21 -18.73 7.89
CA GLU A 156 -0.81 -18.43 9.26
C GLU A 156 -1.99 -17.74 9.96
N ALA A 157 -2.45 -18.31 11.07
CA ALA A 157 -3.60 -17.80 11.79
C ALA A 157 -3.37 -16.31 12.11
N PRO A 158 -4.36 -15.44 11.88
CA PRO A 158 -4.18 -14.01 12.11
C PRO A 158 -3.79 -13.79 13.57
N SER A 159 -2.73 -12.99 13.79
CA SER A 159 -2.34 -12.65 15.16
C SER A 159 -3.53 -12.03 15.89
N TRP A 160 -3.66 -12.32 17.19
CA TRP A 160 -4.74 -11.78 18.01
C TRP A 160 -4.83 -10.25 17.92
N ALA A 161 -3.68 -9.56 17.78
CA ALA A 161 -3.60 -8.12 17.61
C ALA A 161 -4.20 -7.66 16.26
N LYS A 162 -3.88 -8.36 15.16
CA LYS A 162 -4.49 -8.12 13.84
C LYS A 162 -6.00 -8.29 13.89
N GLN A 163 -6.45 -9.37 14.53
CA GLN A 163 -7.86 -9.69 14.70
C GLN A 163 -8.57 -8.60 15.52
N ALA A 164 -7.98 -8.18 16.63
CA ALA A 164 -8.51 -7.13 17.49
C ALA A 164 -8.62 -5.78 16.76
N LEU A 165 -7.58 -5.38 16.02
CA LEU A 165 -7.60 -4.16 15.21
C LEU A 165 -8.67 -4.21 14.13
N LEU A 166 -8.79 -5.35 13.43
CA LEU A 166 -9.82 -5.54 12.40
C LEU A 166 -11.22 -5.43 12.99
N ILE A 167 -11.53 -6.19 14.04
CA ILE A 167 -12.84 -6.18 14.68
C ILE A 167 -13.19 -4.77 15.18
N THR A 168 -12.24 -4.12 15.87
CA THR A 168 -12.47 -2.78 16.43
C THR A 168 -12.72 -1.75 15.32
N MET A 169 -11.92 -1.78 14.26
CA MET A 169 -12.08 -0.85 13.13
C MET A 169 -13.40 -1.07 12.38
N THR A 170 -13.76 -2.34 12.16
CA THR A 170 -15.03 -2.71 11.51
C THR A 170 -16.23 -2.29 12.35
N LEU A 171 -16.17 -2.49 13.67
CA LEU A 171 -17.23 -2.02 14.57
C LEU A 171 -17.33 -0.49 14.55
N THR A 172 -16.19 0.20 14.58
CA THR A 172 -16.13 1.68 14.58
C THR A 172 -16.79 2.26 13.33
N ILE A 173 -16.44 1.78 12.13
CA ILE A 173 -17.09 2.26 10.90
C ILE A 173 -18.56 1.83 10.81
N GLY A 174 -18.93 0.66 11.35
CA GLY A 174 -20.32 0.21 11.38
C GLY A 174 -21.22 1.12 12.22
N VAL A 175 -20.75 1.50 13.40
CA VAL A 175 -21.46 2.44 14.29
C VAL A 175 -21.51 3.84 13.67
N GLU A 176 -20.41 4.33 13.11
CA GLU A 176 -20.35 5.63 12.41
C GLU A 176 -21.35 5.67 11.24
N LEU A 177 -21.42 4.61 10.42
CA LEU A 177 -22.41 4.49 9.36
C LEU A 177 -23.84 4.53 9.93
N GLY A 178 -24.10 3.77 11.00
CA GLY A 178 -25.40 3.77 11.68
C GLY A 178 -25.84 5.17 12.10
N PHE A 179 -24.94 5.96 12.69
CA PHE A 179 -25.23 7.36 13.02
C PHE A 179 -25.55 8.18 11.78
N LYS A 180 -24.75 8.12 10.72
CA LYS A 180 -24.99 8.90 9.50
C LYS A 180 -26.31 8.57 8.80
N PHE A 181 -26.72 7.31 8.82
CA PHE A 181 -28.04 6.91 8.33
C PHE A 181 -29.16 7.43 9.23
N ALA A 182 -29.00 7.35 10.55
CA ALA A 182 -30.00 7.84 11.51
C ALA A 182 -30.16 9.37 11.44
N THR A 183 -29.07 10.10 11.25
CA THR A 183 -29.07 11.56 11.19
C THR A 183 -29.33 12.10 9.79
N ARG A 184 -29.43 11.28 8.74
CA ARG A 184 -29.55 11.71 7.32
C ARG A 184 -28.38 12.57 6.83
N THR A 185 -27.17 12.23 7.25
CA THR A 185 -25.90 12.89 6.82
C THR A 185 -25.00 11.92 6.05
N VAL A 186 -25.62 11.03 5.28
CA VAL A 186 -24.99 9.91 4.57
C VAL A 186 -23.95 10.39 3.56
N ILE A 187 -24.08 11.59 3.02
CA ILE A 187 -23.09 12.19 2.13
C ILE A 187 -21.68 12.20 2.74
N TYR A 188 -21.55 12.40 4.04
CA TYR A 188 -20.27 12.45 4.72
C TYR A 188 -19.55 11.10 4.80
N ILE A 189 -20.17 9.98 4.37
CA ILE A 189 -19.46 8.71 4.16
C ILE A 189 -18.36 8.86 3.11
N LEU A 190 -18.52 9.78 2.15
CA LEU A 190 -17.52 10.07 1.14
C LEU A 190 -16.36 10.93 1.68
N ASN A 191 -16.38 11.31 2.95
CA ASN A 191 -15.23 11.99 3.52
C ASN A 191 -14.00 11.06 3.50
N PRO A 192 -12.80 11.57 3.17
CA PRO A 192 -11.60 10.76 2.98
C PRO A 192 -11.24 9.86 4.18
N CYS A 193 -11.57 10.27 5.41
CA CYS A 193 -11.35 9.46 6.60
C CYS A 193 -12.11 8.12 6.52
N HIS A 194 -13.40 8.13 6.19
CA HIS A 194 -14.22 6.92 6.11
C HIS A 194 -13.75 6.00 4.98
N ILE A 195 -13.40 6.55 3.82
CA ILE A 195 -12.80 5.77 2.72
C ILE A 195 -11.48 5.13 3.16
N THR A 196 -10.65 5.88 3.89
CA THR A 196 -9.39 5.36 4.44
C THR A 196 -9.64 4.25 5.46
N THR A 197 -10.68 4.36 6.28
CA THR A 197 -11.04 3.29 7.23
C THR A 197 -11.48 2.01 6.55
N MET A 198 -12.27 2.10 5.47
CA MET A 198 -12.67 0.95 4.65
C MET A 198 -11.45 0.30 3.99
N LEU A 199 -10.52 1.12 3.49
CA LEU A 199 -9.25 0.65 2.94
C LEU A 199 -8.40 -0.08 3.99
N GLN A 200 -8.33 0.44 5.21
CA GLN A 200 -7.60 -0.20 6.32
C GLN A 200 -8.22 -1.53 6.74
N ILE A 201 -9.56 -1.62 6.78
CA ILE A 201 -10.26 -2.89 7.02
C ILE A 201 -9.91 -3.90 5.93
N TYR A 202 -9.91 -3.50 4.66
CA TYR A 202 -9.48 -4.38 3.57
C TYR A 202 -8.03 -4.86 3.74
N LEU A 203 -7.11 -3.96 4.10
CA LEU A 203 -5.71 -4.29 4.31
C LEU A 203 -5.49 -5.24 5.49
N LEU A 204 -6.27 -5.08 6.56
CA LEU A 204 -6.27 -5.98 7.72
C LEU A 204 -6.95 -7.31 7.42
N ALA A 205 -8.03 -7.35 6.66
CA ALA A 205 -8.70 -8.59 6.28
C ALA A 205 -7.87 -9.44 5.28
N CYS A 206 -6.94 -8.80 4.56
CA CYS A 206 -6.09 -9.50 3.61
C CYS A 206 -5.01 -10.34 4.34
N ASN A 207 -5.10 -11.65 4.20
CA ASN A 207 -4.13 -12.61 4.76
C ASN A 207 -3.12 -13.12 3.72
N LYS A 208 -3.32 -12.80 2.43
CA LYS A 208 -2.45 -13.26 1.35
C LYS A 208 -1.65 -12.11 0.75
N PRO A 209 -0.36 -12.30 0.47
CA PRO A 209 0.44 -11.29 -0.20
C PRO A 209 -0.09 -11.09 -1.64
N LYS A 210 -0.56 -9.87 -1.95
CA LYS A 210 -1.05 -9.47 -3.27
C LYS A 210 -0.43 -8.14 -3.66
N LYS A 211 -0.23 -7.93 -4.98
CA LYS A 211 0.32 -6.66 -5.50
C LYS A 211 -0.61 -5.49 -5.17
N SER A 212 -1.92 -5.74 -5.19
CA SER A 212 -2.94 -4.78 -4.77
C SER A 212 -2.78 -4.38 -3.30
N THR A 213 -2.50 -5.31 -2.39
CA THR A 213 -2.31 -5.01 -0.96
C THR A 213 -1.15 -4.05 -0.76
N THR A 214 0.00 -4.26 -1.43
CA THR A 214 1.14 -3.34 -1.34
C THR A 214 0.83 -1.98 -1.96
N ALA A 215 0.16 -1.95 -3.12
CA ALA A 215 -0.23 -0.69 -3.77
C ALA A 215 -1.17 0.14 -2.89
N LEU A 216 -2.22 -0.50 -2.36
CA LEU A 216 -3.20 0.12 -1.48
C LEU A 216 -2.57 0.55 -0.16
N PHE A 217 -1.65 -0.25 0.40
CA PHE A 217 -0.88 0.11 1.57
C PHE A 217 -0.04 1.38 1.32
N ARG A 218 0.62 1.49 0.17
CA ARG A 218 1.44 2.67 -0.14
C ARG A 218 0.59 3.92 -0.40
N ILE A 219 -0.57 3.77 -1.05
CA ILE A 219 -1.51 4.87 -1.26
C ILE A 219 -2.07 5.37 0.07
N GLN A 220 -2.51 4.47 0.98
CA GLN A 220 -3.07 4.91 2.27
C GLN A 220 -2.08 5.73 3.09
N MET A 221 -0.77 5.46 2.98
CA MET A 221 0.25 6.16 3.77
C MET A 221 0.27 7.66 3.46
N MET A 222 -0.05 8.06 2.23
CA MET A 222 -0.24 9.46 1.87
C MET A 222 -1.58 10.02 2.39
N TYR A 223 -2.62 9.19 2.46
CA TYR A 223 -3.94 9.62 2.93
C TYR A 223 -4.01 9.84 4.44
N LEU A 224 -3.00 9.38 5.20
CA LEU A 224 -2.89 9.62 6.64
C LEU A 224 -2.71 11.09 7.03
N ASN A 225 -2.34 11.97 6.11
CA ASN A 225 -2.24 13.41 6.38
C ASN A 225 -3.57 13.98 6.89
N GLY A 226 -4.72 13.55 6.34
CA GLY A 226 -6.04 13.99 6.76
C GLY A 226 -6.40 13.57 8.19
N PRO A 227 -6.37 12.26 8.52
CA PRO A 227 -6.56 11.76 9.87
C PRO A 227 -5.68 12.41 10.94
N LEU A 228 -4.41 12.69 10.62
CA LEU A 228 -3.50 13.37 11.54
C LEU A 228 -3.94 14.82 11.82
N LEU A 229 -4.32 15.56 10.77
CA LEU A 229 -4.84 16.92 10.92
C LEU A 229 -6.15 16.94 11.69
N ALA A 230 -7.06 16.01 11.42
CA ALA A 230 -8.31 15.89 12.16
C ALA A 230 -8.07 15.54 13.64
N PHE A 231 -7.05 14.75 13.97
CA PHE A 231 -6.68 14.48 15.36
C PHE A 231 -6.07 15.71 16.06
N MET A 232 -5.27 16.51 15.34
CA MET A 232 -4.66 17.74 15.86
C MET A 232 -5.66 18.90 15.99
N PHE A 233 -6.60 19.01 15.06
CA PHE A 233 -7.61 20.05 14.96
C PHE A 233 -9.00 19.38 14.88
N PRO A 234 -9.49 18.86 16.02
CA PRO A 234 -10.73 18.09 16.04
C PRO A 234 -11.95 18.99 15.85
N GLU A 235 -12.79 18.66 14.89
CA GLU A 235 -14.10 19.30 14.72
C GLU A 235 -15.17 18.45 15.42
N THR A 236 -15.19 18.43 16.75
CA THR A 236 -16.20 17.70 17.54
C THR A 236 -17.47 18.49 17.80
N ASP A 237 -17.48 19.79 17.46
CA ASP A 237 -18.58 20.72 17.79
C ASP A 237 -19.91 20.39 17.09
N SER A 238 -19.86 19.64 15.99
CA SER A 238 -21.03 19.16 15.26
C SER A 238 -21.61 17.84 15.81
N ARG A 239 -20.90 17.16 16.73
CA ARG A 239 -21.26 15.83 17.26
C ARG A 239 -21.92 15.96 18.64
N ALA A 240 -23.25 15.97 18.67
CA ALA A 240 -24.01 16.19 19.90
C ALA A 240 -24.09 14.95 20.83
N ALA A 241 -23.93 13.74 20.27
CA ALA A 241 -23.99 12.51 21.05
C ALA A 241 -22.59 12.08 21.55
N ALA A 242 -22.48 11.74 22.83
CA ALA A 242 -21.23 11.30 23.44
C ALA A 242 -20.60 10.08 22.72
N LEU A 243 -21.44 9.17 22.21
CA LEU A 243 -20.97 8.00 21.47
C LEU A 243 -20.44 8.38 20.07
N GLU A 244 -21.03 9.38 19.41
CA GLU A 244 -20.55 9.89 18.11
C GLU A 244 -19.17 10.53 18.27
N ALA A 245 -18.98 11.34 19.32
CA ALA A 245 -17.67 11.92 19.65
C ALA A 245 -16.63 10.84 20.01
N ALA A 246 -17.01 9.84 20.81
CA ALA A 246 -16.11 8.74 21.17
C ALA A 246 -15.67 7.93 19.94
N ILE A 247 -16.61 7.58 19.05
CA ILE A 247 -16.33 6.88 17.80
C ILE A 247 -15.38 7.68 16.92
N TYR A 248 -15.56 8.99 16.82
CA TYR A 248 -14.63 9.86 16.10
C TYR A 248 -13.20 9.74 16.61
N TRP A 249 -12.98 9.85 17.92
CA TRP A 249 -11.65 9.75 18.52
C TRP A 249 -11.03 8.37 18.33
N ILE A 250 -11.82 7.31 18.55
CA ILE A 250 -11.39 5.92 18.37
C ILE A 250 -10.98 5.69 16.90
N GLN A 251 -11.82 6.14 15.96
CA GLN A 251 -11.57 5.98 14.54
C GLN A 251 -10.26 6.66 14.11
N HIS A 252 -10.04 7.90 14.53
CA HIS A 252 -8.86 8.66 14.15
C HIS A 252 -7.58 8.12 14.80
N ALA A 253 -7.65 7.65 16.04
CA ALA A 253 -6.55 6.95 16.68
C ALA A 253 -6.22 5.63 15.94
N LEU A 254 -7.23 4.83 15.60
CA LEU A 254 -7.03 3.57 14.87
C LEU A 254 -6.45 3.80 13.48
N MET A 255 -6.84 4.88 12.79
CA MET A 255 -6.27 5.24 11.49
C MET A 255 -4.76 5.46 11.54
N VAL A 256 -4.20 5.88 12.67
CA VAL A 256 -2.75 6.03 12.88
C VAL A 256 -2.11 4.71 13.35
N ILE A 257 -2.78 3.98 14.26
CA ILE A 257 -2.26 2.73 14.84
C ILE A 257 -2.15 1.62 13.79
N ILE A 258 -3.14 1.44 12.92
CA ILE A 258 -3.20 0.34 11.96
C ILE A 258 -2.02 0.37 10.97
N PRO A 259 -1.69 1.49 10.29
CA PRO A 259 -0.54 1.56 9.41
C PRO A 259 0.79 1.27 10.14
N ILE A 260 0.95 1.73 11.40
CA ILE A 260 2.15 1.45 12.20
C ILE A 260 2.25 -0.05 12.49
N TYR A 261 1.14 -0.69 12.86
CA TYR A 261 1.07 -2.14 13.07
C TYR A 261 1.45 -2.92 11.79
N LEU A 262 0.88 -2.52 10.65
CA LEU A 262 1.18 -3.14 9.35
C LEU A 262 2.65 -2.94 8.94
N LEU A 263 3.23 -1.76 9.16
CA LEU A 263 4.67 -1.52 8.92
C LEU A 263 5.56 -2.43 9.77
N ARG A 264 5.22 -2.60 11.06
CA ARG A 264 5.98 -3.48 11.97
C ARG A 264 5.87 -4.96 11.57
N THR A 265 4.75 -5.36 10.98
CA THR A 265 4.59 -6.72 10.42
C THR A 265 5.52 -6.95 9.24
N GLY A 266 5.80 -5.91 8.45
CA GLY A 266 6.71 -5.96 7.32
C GLY A 266 6.17 -6.78 6.14
N GLY A 267 7.08 -7.31 5.32
CA GLY A 267 6.71 -8.07 4.12
C GLY A 267 6.07 -7.20 3.04
N VAL A 268 4.77 -7.40 2.79
CA VAL A 268 4.01 -6.65 1.76
C VAL A 268 3.71 -5.21 2.15
N TYR A 269 3.77 -4.91 3.44
CA TYR A 269 3.57 -3.60 4.02
C TYR A 269 4.93 -2.92 4.20
N ASN A 270 5.47 -2.41 3.09
CA ASN A 270 6.74 -1.70 3.08
C ASN A 270 6.61 -0.34 2.39
N MET A 271 7.45 0.59 2.84
CA MET A 271 7.60 1.92 2.25
C MET A 271 8.71 1.91 1.22
N GLU A 272 8.55 2.75 0.20
CA GLU A 272 9.64 3.06 -0.72
C GLU A 272 10.74 3.89 -0.03
N ALA A 273 11.89 3.98 -0.67
CA ALA A 273 12.94 4.88 -0.24
C ALA A 273 12.41 6.33 -0.17
N VAL A 274 12.90 7.10 0.80
CA VAL A 274 12.48 8.50 1.01
C VAL A 274 12.69 9.41 -0.21
N ASN A 275 13.61 9.05 -1.10
CA ASN A 275 13.88 9.77 -2.34
C ASN A 275 12.99 9.34 -3.52
N ASP A 276 12.17 8.30 -3.35
CA ASP A 276 11.24 7.83 -4.37
C ASP A 276 9.82 8.35 -4.10
N TYR A 277 9.48 9.43 -4.78
CA TYR A 277 8.19 10.09 -4.65
C TYR A 277 7.11 9.50 -5.56
N THR A 278 7.39 8.43 -6.31
CA THR A 278 6.48 7.90 -7.34
C THR A 278 5.10 7.54 -6.78
N TRP A 279 5.06 6.80 -5.68
CA TRP A 279 3.81 6.42 -5.03
C TRP A 279 3.10 7.61 -4.38
N ASN A 280 3.85 8.56 -3.83
CA ASN A 280 3.28 9.79 -3.26
C ASN A 280 2.61 10.62 -4.35
N THR A 281 3.24 10.78 -5.52
CA THR A 281 2.66 11.46 -6.67
C THR A 281 1.41 10.75 -7.18
N ILE A 282 1.42 9.42 -7.29
CA ILE A 282 0.24 8.63 -7.69
C ILE A 282 -0.91 8.85 -6.69
N ALA A 283 -0.64 8.73 -5.40
CA ALA A 283 -1.65 8.90 -4.35
C ALA A 283 -2.21 10.32 -4.31
N TYR A 284 -1.35 11.34 -4.44
CA TYR A 284 -1.77 12.73 -4.45
C TYR A 284 -2.60 13.08 -5.68
N SER A 285 -2.17 12.67 -6.88
CA SER A 285 -2.97 12.83 -8.09
C SER A 285 -4.32 12.13 -7.99
N ALA A 286 -4.36 10.90 -7.45
CA ALA A 286 -5.61 10.19 -7.20
C ALA A 286 -6.51 10.93 -6.20
N SER A 287 -5.93 11.54 -5.17
CA SER A 287 -6.65 12.40 -4.22
C SER A 287 -7.24 13.63 -4.92
N ILE A 288 -6.49 14.29 -5.81
CA ILE A 288 -7.01 15.44 -6.58
C ILE A 288 -8.22 15.01 -7.41
N PHE A 289 -8.12 13.91 -8.15
CA PHE A 289 -9.27 13.40 -8.93
C PHE A 289 -10.46 13.07 -8.04
N TYR A 290 -10.23 12.48 -6.87
CA TYR A 290 -11.29 12.19 -5.93
C TYR A 290 -12.05 13.45 -5.47
N HIS A 291 -11.33 14.52 -5.11
CA HIS A 291 -11.96 15.73 -4.60
C HIS A 291 -12.58 16.59 -5.72
N PHE A 292 -11.83 16.84 -6.79
CA PHE A 292 -12.26 17.77 -7.85
C PHE A 292 -13.20 17.16 -8.88
N VAL A 293 -13.25 15.83 -9.00
CA VAL A 293 -14.18 15.15 -9.91
C VAL A 293 -15.29 14.50 -9.11
N PHE A 294 -14.96 13.49 -8.30
CA PHE A 294 -15.98 12.66 -7.67
C PHE A 294 -16.78 13.42 -6.61
N LEU A 295 -16.11 14.00 -5.60
CA LEU A 295 -16.81 14.76 -4.55
C LEU A 295 -17.50 16.00 -5.10
N GLN A 296 -16.86 16.73 -6.02
CA GLN A 296 -17.44 17.93 -6.62
C GLN A 296 -18.72 17.63 -7.41
N ILE A 297 -18.79 16.52 -8.16
CA ILE A 297 -20.00 16.12 -8.88
C ILE A 297 -21.11 15.77 -7.90
N VAL A 298 -20.80 14.98 -6.86
CA VAL A 298 -21.81 14.57 -5.87
C VAL A 298 -22.33 15.78 -5.08
N ALA A 299 -21.50 16.79 -4.84
CA ALA A 299 -21.85 18.00 -4.11
C ALA A 299 -22.64 19.06 -4.93
N ILE A 300 -22.88 18.85 -6.23
CA ILE A 300 -23.64 19.78 -7.08
C ILE A 300 -25.15 19.54 -7.03
N ASP A 301 -25.60 18.38 -6.53
CA ASP A 301 -27.01 18.01 -6.32
C ASP A 301 -27.57 18.51 -4.97
#